data_AF-A0A1A9AIL8-F1
#
_entry.id   AF-A0A1A9AIL8-F1
#
_cell.length_a   1.000
_cell.length_b   1.000
_cell.length_c   1.000
_cell.angle_alpha   90.00
_cell.angle_beta   90.00
_cell.angle_gamma   90.00
#
_symmetry.space_group_name_H-M   'P 1'
#
loop_
_entity.id
_entity.type
_entity.pdbx_description
1 polymer ?
#
loop_
_entity_poly.entity_id
_entity_poly.type
_entity_poly.pdbx_seq_one_letter_code
_entity_poly.pdbx_strand_id
1 'polypeptide(L)'
;MSSQKHFSKSSKELFSEKFYEAMNNDSSDLSKYYHECNEIIVHDPRDEMIKICKNYLRYIEYCKLLNDDNSLYKVSVLFNYWLYGVLTRFYGFNSIEKIRTDFSTLF
;
A
#
# COMPACT_ATOMS: atom_id res chain seq x y z
N MET A 1 -19.37 1.83 16.17
CA MET A 1 -18.36 1.20 17.06
C MET A 1 -17.00 1.40 16.44
N SER A 2 -16.04 1.81 17.27
CA SER A 2 -14.79 2.46 16.88
C SER A 2 -13.84 1.52 16.11
N SER A 3 -13.62 1.79 14.83
CA SER A 3 -12.56 1.15 14.03
C SER A 3 -11.41 2.11 13.74
N GLN A 4 -11.22 3.13 14.58
CA GLN A 4 -9.95 3.85 14.65
C GLN A 4 -8.96 3.02 15.46
N LYS A 5 -8.54 1.86 14.91
CA LYS A 5 -7.18 1.40 15.16
C LYS A 5 -6.30 2.36 14.38
N HIS A 6 -6.07 3.52 15.00
CA HIS A 6 -5.05 4.46 14.63
C HIS A 6 -3.81 3.66 14.23
N PHE A 7 -3.13 4.01 13.14
CA PHE A 7 -1.70 3.76 13.05
C PHE A 7 -1.12 4.26 14.37
N SER A 8 -0.93 3.32 15.29
CA SER A 8 -0.88 3.60 16.71
C SER A 8 0.44 4.29 16.94
N LYS A 9 0.42 5.63 16.89
CA LYS A 9 1.54 6.56 17.09
C LYS A 9 2.88 5.83 17.01
N SER A 10 3.23 5.38 15.79
CA SER A 10 4.40 4.51 15.59
C SER A 10 5.57 5.11 16.34
N SER A 11 6.26 4.30 17.15
CA SER A 11 7.40 4.76 17.95
C SER A 11 8.61 5.07 17.09
N LYS A 12 8.53 4.83 15.77
CA LYS A 12 9.55 5.16 14.80
C LYS A 12 9.69 6.66 14.65
N GLU A 13 10.90 7.11 14.37
CA GLU A 13 11.17 8.53 14.15
C GLU A 13 10.97 8.90 12.68
N LEU A 14 11.53 8.08 11.78
CA LEU A 14 11.55 8.36 10.36
C LEU A 14 10.18 8.11 9.72
N PHE A 15 9.78 9.01 8.83
CA PHE A 15 8.54 8.87 8.05
C PHE A 15 8.52 7.58 7.23
N SER A 16 9.67 7.19 6.67
CA SER A 16 9.81 5.93 5.90
C SER A 16 9.61 4.69 6.76
N GLU A 17 10.09 4.69 8.00
CA GLU A 17 9.89 3.55 8.91
C GLU A 17 8.41 3.41 9.29
N LYS A 18 7.73 4.53 9.57
CA LYS A 18 6.29 4.55 9.83
C LYS A 18 5.51 4.03 8.63
N PHE A 19 5.89 4.44 7.44
CA PHE A 19 5.30 3.98 6.18
C PHE A 19 5.48 2.45 6.00
N TYR A 20 6.70 1.93 6.14
CA TYR A 20 6.93 0.50 5.94
C TYR A 20 6.27 -0.35 7.01
N GLU A 21 6.28 0.08 8.27
CA GLU A 21 5.53 -0.57 9.35
C GLU A 21 4.03 -0.61 9.02
N ALA A 22 3.49 0.49 8.53
CA ALA A 22 2.10 0.62 8.16
C ALA A 22 1.68 -0.29 7.00
N MET A 23 2.50 -0.35 5.94
CA MET A 23 2.22 -1.14 4.74
C MET A 23 2.39 -2.65 4.96
N ASN A 24 3.26 -3.03 5.90
CA ASN A 24 3.51 -4.44 6.25
C ASN A 24 2.57 -4.97 7.35
N ASN A 25 1.69 -4.14 7.91
CA ASN A 25 0.79 -4.55 9.01
C ASN A 25 -0.59 -4.99 8.48
N ASP A 26 -0.94 -6.23 8.79
CA ASP A 26 -2.16 -6.92 8.36
C ASP A 26 -3.38 -6.72 9.27
N SER A 27 -3.25 -6.00 10.39
CA SER A 27 -4.30 -5.94 11.43
C SER A 27 -5.48 -4.99 11.16
N SER A 28 -5.60 -4.51 9.91
CA SER A 28 -6.65 -3.65 9.33
C SER A 28 -8.00 -4.30 9.03
N ASP A 29 -9.13 -3.69 9.40
CA ASP A 29 -10.33 -3.83 8.57
C ASP A 29 -10.08 -3.12 7.22
N LEU A 30 -10.11 -3.91 6.14
CA LEU A 30 -9.90 -3.45 4.77
C LEU A 30 -11.17 -3.55 3.92
N SER A 31 -12.32 -3.88 4.53
CA SER A 31 -13.60 -4.09 3.84
C SER A 31 -14.06 -2.84 3.09
N LYS A 32 -13.76 -1.65 3.61
CA LYS A 32 -14.07 -0.36 2.99
C LYS A 32 -13.56 -0.23 1.56
N TYR A 33 -12.40 -0.82 1.25
CA TYR A 33 -11.72 -0.71 -0.04
C TYR A 33 -12.00 -1.89 -0.96
N TYR A 34 -13.00 -2.71 -0.62
CA TYR A 34 -13.33 -3.92 -1.37
C TYR A 34 -13.73 -3.60 -2.81
N HIS A 35 -14.58 -2.59 -3.01
CA HIS A 35 -15.08 -2.24 -4.33
C HIS A 35 -13.95 -1.71 -5.22
N GLU A 36 -13.18 -0.73 -4.74
CA GLU A 36 -12.11 -0.09 -5.50
C GLU A 36 -11.00 -1.08 -5.88
N CYS A 37 -10.64 -1.98 -4.97
CA CYS A 37 -9.50 -2.86 -5.19
C CYS A 37 -9.83 -4.20 -5.85
N ASN A 38 -11.08 -4.66 -5.84
CA ASN A 38 -11.43 -5.92 -6.50
C ASN A 38 -11.72 -5.79 -7.99
N GLU A 39 -11.77 -4.58 -8.53
CA GLU A 39 -11.95 -4.34 -9.95
C GLU A 39 -10.61 -4.29 -10.71
N ILE A 40 -9.48 -4.31 -10.00
CA ILE A 40 -8.16 -4.30 -10.64
C ILE A 40 -7.91 -5.58 -11.43
N ILE A 41 -7.31 -5.40 -12.61
CA ILE A 41 -6.90 -6.47 -13.52
C ILE A 41 -5.38 -6.60 -13.41
N VAL A 42 -4.92 -7.61 -12.67
CA VAL A 42 -3.51 -7.82 -12.31
C VAL A 42 -3.15 -9.29 -12.44
N HIS A 43 -1.85 -9.58 -12.50
CA HIS A 43 -1.37 -10.96 -12.54
C HIS A 43 -1.51 -11.66 -11.17
N ASP A 44 -1.40 -12.99 -11.19
CA ASP A 44 -1.38 -13.78 -9.96
C ASP A 44 -0.08 -13.62 -9.17
N PRO A 45 -0.14 -13.55 -7.82
CA PRO A 45 -1.32 -13.85 -7.00
C PRO A 45 -2.26 -12.64 -6.78
N ARG A 46 -3.46 -12.70 -7.37
CA ARG A 46 -4.42 -11.60 -7.38
C ARG A 46 -4.86 -11.15 -5.99
N ASP A 47 -5.04 -12.08 -5.05
CA ASP A 47 -5.48 -11.76 -3.69
C ASP A 47 -4.45 -10.91 -2.92
N GLU A 48 -3.15 -11.16 -3.15
CA GLU A 48 -2.08 -10.32 -2.58
C GLU A 48 -2.08 -8.92 -3.21
N MET A 49 -2.35 -8.83 -4.50
CA MET A 49 -2.43 -7.54 -5.21
C MET A 49 -3.61 -6.70 -4.73
N ILE A 50 -4.76 -7.34 -4.52
CA ILE A 50 -5.93 -6.71 -3.89
C ILE A 50 -5.57 -6.22 -2.48
N LYS A 51 -4.87 -7.03 -1.69
CA LYS A 51 -4.43 -6.66 -0.33
C LYS A 51 -3.50 -5.44 -0.35
N ILE A 52 -2.56 -5.37 -1.30
CA ILE A 52 -1.68 -4.21 -1.52
C ILE A 52 -2.50 -2.95 -1.80
N CYS A 53 -3.43 -3.02 -2.77
CA CYS A 53 -4.29 -1.88 -3.13
C CYS A 53 -5.04 -1.36 -1.89
N LYS A 54 -5.63 -2.26 -1.11
CA LYS A 54 -6.41 -1.90 0.09
C LYS A 54 -5.53 -1.23 1.16
N ASN A 55 -4.32 -1.75 1.38
CA ASN A 55 -3.37 -1.16 2.33
C ASN A 55 -2.90 0.23 1.87
N TYR A 56 -2.69 0.43 0.57
CA TYR A 56 -2.28 1.72 0.00
C TYR A 56 -3.37 2.79 0.16
N LEU A 57 -4.62 2.48 -0.21
CA LEU A 57 -5.75 3.40 -0.05
C LEU A 57 -5.97 3.78 1.42
N ARG A 58 -5.83 2.81 2.34
CA ARG A 58 -5.86 3.05 3.79
C ARG A 58 -4.81 4.06 4.23
N TYR A 59 -3.58 3.90 3.75
CA TYR A 59 -2.49 4.80 4.13
C TYR A 59 -2.68 6.21 3.58
N ILE A 60 -3.18 6.34 2.34
CA ILE A 60 -3.54 7.64 1.76
C ILE A 60 -4.61 8.34 2.61
N GLU A 61 -5.68 7.63 3.00
CA GLU A 61 -6.72 8.21 3.85
C GLU A 61 -6.15 8.69 5.19
N TYR A 62 -5.29 7.89 5.81
CA TYR A 62 -4.60 8.29 7.04
C TYR A 62 -3.75 9.55 6.85
N CYS A 63 -2.99 9.66 5.77
CA CYS A 63 -2.19 10.85 5.46
C CYS A 63 -3.05 12.10 5.24
N LYS A 64 -4.20 11.96 4.56
CA LYS A 64 -5.16 13.06 4.39
C LYS A 64 -5.69 13.57 5.73
N LEU A 65 -5.98 12.67 6.67
CA LEU A 65 -6.42 13.05 8.03
C LEU A 65 -5.37 13.83 8.82
N LEU A 66 -4.08 13.69 8.49
CA LEU A 66 -2.99 14.42 9.12
C LEU A 66 -2.77 15.82 8.51
N ASN A 67 -3.50 16.21 7.46
CA ASN A 67 -3.37 17.50 6.75
C ASN A 67 -1.92 17.86 6.35
N ASP A 68 -1.10 16.85 6.04
CA ASP A 68 0.27 17.05 5.58
C ASP A 68 0.31 16.86 4.06
N ASP A 69 0.07 17.92 3.28
CA ASP A 69 0.12 17.84 1.81
C ASP A 69 1.50 17.40 1.28
N ASN A 70 2.55 17.71 2.04
CA ASN A 70 3.92 17.28 1.76
C ASN A 70 4.10 15.76 2.01
N SER A 71 3.20 15.14 2.77
CA SER A 71 3.19 13.70 3.00
C SER A 71 2.78 12.94 1.74
N LEU A 72 1.81 13.39 0.95
CA LEU A 72 1.30 12.63 -0.21
C LEU A 72 2.41 12.35 -1.23
N TYR A 73 3.23 13.34 -1.55
CA TYR A 73 4.38 13.14 -2.42
C TYR A 73 5.38 12.12 -1.84
N LYS A 74 5.72 12.24 -0.55
CA LYS A 74 6.62 11.30 0.15
C LYS A 74 6.02 9.89 0.20
N VAL A 75 4.71 9.77 0.39
CA VAL A 75 3.96 8.51 0.35
C VAL A 75 4.11 7.86 -1.02
N SER A 76 3.84 8.59 -2.10
CA SER A 76 3.93 8.04 -3.45
C SER A 76 5.35 7.54 -3.78
N VAL A 77 6.38 8.29 -3.38
CA VAL A 77 7.78 7.86 -3.55
C VAL A 77 8.06 6.57 -2.80
N LEU A 78 7.69 6.49 -1.51
CA LEU A 78 7.94 5.30 -0.70
C LEU A 78 7.13 4.09 -1.18
N PHE A 79 5.89 4.31 -1.62
CA PHE A 79 5.05 3.28 -2.20
C PHE A 79 5.66 2.70 -3.48
N ASN A 80 6.24 3.52 -4.35
CA ASN A 80 6.92 3.03 -5.56
C ASN A 80 8.05 2.05 -5.23
N TYR A 81 8.92 2.40 -4.29
CA TYR A 81 10.01 1.51 -3.87
C TYR A 81 9.50 0.25 -3.19
N TRP A 82 8.49 0.38 -2.31
CA TRP A 82 7.89 -0.76 -1.62
C TRP A 82 7.21 -1.73 -2.59
N LEU A 83 6.36 -1.21 -3.47
CA LEU A 83 5.60 -1.97 -4.45
C LEU A 83 6.53 -2.73 -5.38
N TYR A 84 7.57 -2.07 -5.93
CA TYR A 84 8.56 -2.74 -6.76
C TYR A 84 9.23 -3.93 -6.04
N GLY A 85 9.61 -3.75 -4.78
CA GLY A 85 10.19 -4.82 -3.96
C GLY A 85 9.20 -5.97 -3.72
N VAL A 86 7.93 -5.67 -3.46
CA VAL A 86 6.88 -6.67 -3.27
C VAL A 86 6.63 -7.46 -4.56
N LEU A 87 6.44 -6.78 -5.70
CA LEU A 87 6.22 -7.42 -6.99
C LEU A 87 7.42 -8.28 -7.41
N THR A 88 8.63 -7.80 -7.15
CA THR A 88 9.86 -8.58 -7.38
C THR A 88 9.90 -9.86 -6.55
N ARG A 89 9.40 -9.83 -5.31
CA ARG A 89 9.30 -11.04 -4.46
C ARG A 89 8.25 -12.02 -4.95
N PHE A 90 7.11 -11.54 -5.45
CA PHE A 90 6.04 -12.41 -5.94
C PHE A 90 6.34 -13.01 -7.31
N TYR A 91 6.81 -12.19 -8.25
CA TYR A 91 6.99 -12.61 -9.64
C TYR A 91 8.41 -13.08 -9.95
N GLY A 92 9.38 -12.75 -9.09
CA GLY A 92 10.80 -12.90 -9.35
C GLY A 92 11.35 -11.73 -10.18
N PHE A 93 12.64 -11.44 -9.99
CA PHE A 93 13.34 -10.31 -10.61
C PHE A 93 13.31 -10.29 -12.14
N ASN A 94 13.23 -11.45 -12.78
CA ASN A 94 13.22 -11.56 -14.24
C ASN A 94 11.84 -11.34 -14.86
N SER A 95 10.77 -11.24 -14.06
CA SER A 95 9.40 -11.06 -14.52
C SER A 95 9.06 -9.59 -14.79
N ILE A 96 9.95 -8.90 -15.51
CA ILE A 96 9.91 -7.44 -15.73
C ILE A 96 8.57 -6.98 -16.31
N GLU A 97 8.02 -7.71 -17.28
CA GLU A 97 6.74 -7.35 -17.91
C GLU A 97 5.54 -7.45 -16.96
N LYS A 98 5.51 -8.46 -16.09
CA LYS A 98 4.48 -8.59 -15.05
C LYS A 98 4.60 -7.48 -14.03
N ILE A 99 5.83 -7.21 -13.57
CA ILE A 99 6.12 -6.12 -12.64
C ILE A 99 5.66 -4.79 -13.25
N ARG A 100 6.03 -4.50 -14.51
CA ARG A 100 5.66 -3.26 -15.20
C ARG A 100 4.14 -3.10 -15.33
N THR A 101 3.46 -4.14 -15.80
CA THR A 101 2.00 -4.10 -16.04
C THR A 101 1.23 -3.87 -14.75
N ASP A 102 1.57 -4.61 -13.70
CA ASP A 102 0.85 -4.53 -12.44
C ASP A 102 1.20 -3.27 -11.66
N PHE A 103 2.44 -2.80 -11.77
CA PHE A 103 2.85 -1.51 -11.20
C PHE A 103 2.04 -0.36 -11.81
N SER A 104 1.83 -0.35 -13.13
CA SER A 104 1.00 0.65 -13.82
C SER A 104 -0.50 0.53 -13.54
N THR A 105 -0.97 -0.61 -13.02
CA THR A 105 -2.37 -0.79 -12.65
C THR A 105 -2.66 -0.29 -11.24
N LEU A 106 -1.67 -0.40 -10.34
CA LEU A 106 -1.78 0.02 -8.95
C LEU A 106 -1.42 1.49 -8.69
N PHE A 107 -0.94 2.21 -9.71
CA PHE A 107 -0.47 3.60 -9.65
C PHE A 107 -1.19 4.46 -10.68
#